data_AF-A0A1S6HYL0-F1
#
_entry.id   AF-A0A1S6HYL0-F1
#
_cell.length_a   1.000
_cell.length_b   1.000
_cell.length_c   1.000
_cell.angle_alpha   90.00
_cell.angle_beta   90.00
_cell.angle_gamma   90.00
#
_symmetry.space_group_name_H-M   'P 1'
#
loop_
_entity.id
_entity.type
_entity.pdbx_description
1 polymer ?
#
loop_
_entity_poly.entity_id
_entity_poly.type
_entity_poly.pdbx_seq_one_letter_code
_entity_poly.pdbx_strand_id
1 'polypeptide(L)'
;MKPASIALLIASALMLSACNQDKPATPEESQAFTDKVVEASVDTVVTLANPASEYCISIGGELEIKTEADGQVGICHLPSGEKIEEWSLYRKANKQEVTKAVDMVNPAAAYCESVDGKLDLPTGVCTLPSGEALDQWELFKRDHKQTKPQIGMANPASVYCESVDGKLDLPTGVCTLPSGEALDQWELLKRDHKRVESSSDVTKPTS
;
A
#
# COMPACT_ATOMS: atom_id res chain seq x y z
N MET A 1 52.61 -55.34 -17.82
CA MET A 1 52.98 -54.88 -19.17
C MET A 1 51.91 -53.86 -19.59
N LYS A 2 52.05 -52.63 -19.11
CA LYS A 2 52.50 -51.40 -19.79
C LYS A 2 51.41 -50.74 -20.68
N PRO A 3 50.83 -49.62 -20.22
CA PRO A 3 50.05 -48.68 -21.02
C PRO A 3 50.98 -47.62 -21.65
N ALA A 4 50.51 -46.89 -22.68
CA ALA A 4 50.72 -45.44 -22.88
C ALA A 4 50.54 -45.00 -24.35
N SER A 5 49.71 -43.97 -24.51
CA SER A 5 49.95 -42.70 -25.21
C SER A 5 50.51 -42.67 -26.64
N ILE A 6 49.72 -42.11 -27.57
CA ILE A 6 50.20 -41.52 -28.82
C ILE A 6 49.86 -40.02 -28.83
N ALA A 7 50.80 -39.26 -29.35
CA ALA A 7 51.12 -37.86 -29.11
C ALA A 7 50.32 -36.83 -29.96
N LEU A 8 50.10 -35.65 -29.34
CA LEU A 8 50.54 -34.30 -29.75
C LEU A 8 51.09 -34.17 -31.20
N LEU A 9 50.65 -33.27 -32.09
CA LEU A 9 50.74 -31.78 -32.09
C LEU A 9 50.16 -31.29 -33.44
N ILE A 10 49.41 -30.18 -33.50
CA ILE A 10 49.70 -29.04 -34.41
C ILE A 10 49.08 -27.74 -33.83
N ALA A 11 49.91 -26.72 -33.65
CA ALA A 11 49.54 -25.31 -33.42
C ALA A 11 48.91 -24.73 -34.72
N SER A 12 48.01 -23.75 -34.72
CA SER A 12 48.35 -22.32 -34.61
C SER A 12 47.13 -21.48 -35.06
N ALA A 13 47.13 -20.21 -34.63
CA ALA A 13 46.52 -19.02 -35.25
C ALA A 13 45.14 -18.54 -34.76
N LEU A 14 45.20 -17.49 -33.94
CA LEU A 14 44.15 -16.47 -33.76
C LEU A 14 43.82 -15.80 -35.10
N MET A 15 42.54 -15.49 -35.34
CA MET A 15 42.08 -14.21 -35.90
C MET A 15 40.69 -13.86 -35.37
N LEU A 16 40.55 -12.63 -34.86
CA LEU A 16 39.28 -11.97 -34.53
C LEU A 16 38.51 -11.62 -35.81
N SER A 17 37.18 -11.77 -35.82
CA SER A 17 36.29 -10.75 -36.41
C SER A 17 34.84 -10.94 -35.96
N ALA A 18 34.19 -9.83 -35.68
CA ALA A 18 32.83 -9.68 -35.16
C ALA A 18 31.75 -9.84 -36.26
N CYS A 19 30.50 -10.10 -35.84
CA CYS A 19 29.35 -9.24 -36.15
C CYS A 19 28.10 -9.67 -35.37
N ASN A 20 27.68 -8.82 -34.44
CA ASN A 20 26.33 -8.73 -33.86
C ASN A 20 25.34 -8.38 -34.99
N GLN A 21 24.16 -9.00 -35.05
CA GLN A 21 23.08 -8.57 -35.95
C GLN A 21 21.78 -8.45 -35.16
N ASP A 22 21.51 -7.24 -34.71
CA ASP A 22 20.19 -6.79 -34.29
C ASP A 22 19.26 -6.83 -35.51
N LYS A 23 18.17 -7.58 -35.40
CA LYS A 23 17.13 -7.69 -36.44
C LYS A 23 16.10 -6.58 -36.23
N PRO A 24 15.87 -5.67 -37.19
CA PRO A 24 14.78 -4.70 -37.07
C PRO A 24 13.44 -5.34 -37.46
N ALA A 25 12.42 -5.10 -36.64
CA ALA A 25 11.03 -5.49 -36.90
C ALA A 25 10.31 -4.41 -37.72
N THR A 26 9.53 -4.85 -38.71
CA THR A 26 8.68 -4.07 -39.62
C THR A 26 7.41 -3.51 -38.92
N PRO A 27 6.76 -2.44 -39.43
CA PRO A 27 5.78 -1.64 -38.66
C PRO A 27 4.31 -2.09 -38.70
N GLU A 28 3.97 -3.26 -39.22
CA GLU A 28 2.57 -3.55 -39.65
C GLU A 28 1.67 -4.24 -38.60
N GLU A 29 2.14 -4.49 -37.37
CA GLU A 29 1.41 -5.31 -36.38
C GLU A 29 0.83 -4.55 -35.17
N SER A 30 0.94 -3.22 -35.12
CA SER A 30 0.63 -2.44 -33.90
C SER A 30 -0.77 -1.81 -33.84
N GLN A 31 -1.54 -1.78 -34.93
CA GLN A 31 -2.71 -0.89 -35.02
C GLN A 31 -4.10 -1.56 -34.90
N ALA A 32 -4.21 -2.75 -34.30
CA ALA A 32 -5.50 -3.44 -34.12
C ALA A 32 -6.02 -3.48 -32.66
N PHE A 33 -5.29 -2.94 -31.68
CA PHE A 33 -5.69 -3.06 -30.26
C PHE A 33 -6.27 -1.77 -29.64
N THR A 34 -6.13 -0.62 -30.31
CA THR A 34 -6.46 0.67 -29.68
C THR A 34 -7.92 1.11 -29.82
N ASP A 35 -8.70 0.54 -30.74
CA ASP A 35 -10.08 1.00 -30.96
C ASP A 35 -11.14 0.31 -30.10
N LYS A 36 -10.79 -0.75 -29.35
CA LYS A 36 -11.77 -1.57 -28.61
C LYS A 36 -11.88 -1.28 -27.11
N VAL A 37 -11.09 -0.36 -26.57
CA VAL A 37 -11.01 -0.13 -25.10
C VAL A 37 -11.79 1.11 -24.65
N VAL A 38 -12.26 1.97 -25.57
CA VAL A 38 -12.76 3.31 -25.20
C VAL A 38 -14.24 3.33 -24.78
N GLU A 39 -15.01 2.26 -24.95
CA GLU A 39 -16.48 2.31 -24.78
C GLU A 39 -17.03 1.53 -23.57
N ALA A 40 -16.20 0.94 -22.72
CA ALA A 40 -16.67 0.02 -21.65
C ALA A 40 -16.06 0.26 -20.26
N SER A 41 -15.78 1.51 -19.85
CA SER A 41 -15.36 1.79 -18.47
C SER A 41 -15.78 3.16 -17.94
N VAL A 42 -17.00 3.61 -18.26
CA VAL A 42 -17.66 4.63 -17.43
C VAL A 42 -18.37 3.91 -16.29
N ASP A 43 -17.58 3.24 -15.45
CA ASP A 43 -18.01 2.82 -14.13
C ASP A 43 -17.52 3.87 -13.14
N THR A 44 -18.34 4.14 -12.14
CA THR A 44 -18.35 5.36 -11.34
C THR A 44 -17.03 5.60 -10.63
N VAL A 45 -16.12 6.37 -11.26
CA VAL A 45 -15.05 7.03 -10.53
C VAL A 45 -15.75 8.12 -9.72
N VAL A 46 -15.87 7.91 -8.41
CA VAL A 46 -16.06 9.02 -7.48
C VAL A 46 -14.79 9.87 -7.62
N THR A 47 -14.79 10.80 -8.57
CA THR A 47 -13.74 11.79 -8.68
C THR A 47 -13.95 12.72 -7.51
N LEU A 48 -13.23 12.48 -6.41
CA LEU A 48 -13.10 13.47 -5.36
C LEU A 48 -12.61 14.74 -6.05
N ALA A 49 -13.47 15.75 -6.13
CA ALA A 49 -13.13 16.99 -6.80
C ALA A 49 -11.92 17.61 -6.10
N ASN A 50 -11.04 18.23 -6.88
CA ASN A 50 -9.87 18.88 -6.32
C ASN A 50 -10.34 20.07 -5.45
N PRO A 51 -10.03 20.07 -4.14
CA PRO A 51 -10.53 21.10 -3.23
C PRO A 51 -10.05 22.51 -3.60
N ALA A 52 -8.87 22.65 -4.22
CA ALA A 52 -8.38 23.93 -4.71
C ALA A 52 -9.21 24.43 -5.91
N SER A 53 -9.53 23.53 -6.83
CA SER A 53 -10.41 23.79 -7.98
C SER A 53 -11.83 24.16 -7.53
N GLU A 54 -12.41 23.40 -6.60
CA GLU A 54 -13.72 23.70 -6.03
C GLU A 54 -13.72 25.04 -5.31
N TYR A 55 -12.67 25.34 -4.54
CA TYR A 55 -12.57 26.59 -3.82
C TYR A 55 -12.55 27.78 -4.79
N CYS A 56 -11.77 27.71 -5.88
CA CYS A 56 -11.76 28.73 -6.93
C CYS A 56 -13.17 29.01 -7.46
N ILE A 57 -13.90 27.96 -7.83
CA ILE A 57 -15.28 28.07 -8.36
C ILE A 57 -16.23 28.62 -7.28
N SER A 58 -16.08 28.17 -6.02
CA SER A 58 -16.96 28.56 -4.92
C SER A 58 -16.91 30.06 -4.59
N ILE A 59 -15.76 30.70 -4.82
CA ILE A 59 -15.59 32.16 -4.62
C ILE A 59 -15.89 32.97 -5.89
N GLY A 60 -16.51 32.34 -6.89
CA GLY A 60 -16.89 32.96 -8.16
C GLY A 60 -15.75 33.10 -9.16
N GLY A 61 -14.61 32.44 -8.93
CA GLY A 61 -13.51 32.41 -9.88
C GLY A 61 -13.74 31.44 -11.03
N GLU A 62 -13.06 31.68 -12.14
CA GLU A 62 -12.99 30.77 -13.28
C GLU A 62 -11.70 29.96 -13.23
N LEU A 63 -11.80 28.64 -13.35
CA LEU A 63 -10.64 27.74 -13.30
C LEU A 63 -10.11 27.44 -14.72
N GLU A 64 -8.82 27.64 -14.92
CA GLU A 64 -8.09 27.29 -16.15
C GLU A 64 -7.02 26.23 -15.82
N ILE A 65 -7.08 25.07 -16.46
CA ILE A 65 -6.03 24.04 -16.34
C ILE A 65 -5.00 24.25 -17.45
N LYS A 66 -3.74 24.44 -17.07
CA LYS A 66 -2.61 24.55 -17.99
C LYS A 66 -1.72 23.33 -17.90
N THR A 67 -1.22 22.88 -19.03
CA THR A 67 -0.17 21.85 -19.09
C THR A 67 1.18 22.53 -19.18
N GLU A 68 2.04 22.24 -18.22
CA GLU A 68 3.43 22.72 -18.13
C GLU A 68 4.40 21.54 -18.22
N ALA A 69 5.70 21.82 -18.22
CA ALA A 69 6.74 20.77 -18.30
C ALA A 69 6.66 19.77 -17.13
N ASP A 70 6.25 20.25 -15.95
CA ASP A 70 6.20 19.47 -14.71
C ASP A 70 4.81 18.88 -14.39
N GLY A 71 3.84 19.02 -15.30
CA GLY A 71 2.49 18.48 -15.15
C GLY A 71 1.39 19.52 -15.39
N GLN A 72 0.22 19.29 -14.81
CA GLN A 72 -0.90 20.22 -14.90
C GLN A 72 -0.94 21.17 -13.72
N VAL A 73 -1.19 22.43 -13.99
CA VAL A 73 -1.41 23.47 -12.98
C VAL A 73 -2.79 24.11 -13.17
N GLY A 74 -3.50 24.32 -12.06
CA GLY A 74 -4.76 25.06 -12.06
C GLY A 74 -4.51 26.54 -11.78
N ILE A 75 -5.00 27.42 -12.66
CA ILE A 75 -4.98 28.87 -12.49
C ILE A 75 -6.41 29.35 -12.24
N CYS A 76 -6.62 30.01 -11.11
CA CYS A 76 -7.88 30.65 -10.78
C CYS A 76 -7.89 32.11 -11.25
N HIS A 77 -8.88 32.47 -12.05
CA HIS A 77 -9.17 33.84 -12.46
C HIS A 77 -10.26 34.40 -11.54
N LEU A 78 -9.88 35.29 -10.63
CA LEU A 78 -10.79 35.86 -9.62
C LEU A 78 -11.71 36.93 -10.24
N PRO A 79 -12.91 37.18 -9.68
CA PRO A 79 -13.78 38.29 -10.09
C PRO A 79 -13.12 39.68 -10.01
N SER A 80 -12.09 39.82 -9.17
CA SER A 80 -11.26 41.01 -9.07
C SER A 80 -10.37 41.25 -10.28
N GLY A 81 -10.23 40.27 -11.17
CA GLY A 81 -9.29 40.26 -12.30
C GLY A 81 -7.90 39.70 -11.97
N GLU A 82 -7.64 39.35 -10.70
CA GLU A 82 -6.39 38.70 -10.29
C GLU A 82 -6.33 37.25 -10.78
N LYS A 83 -5.14 36.81 -11.22
CA LYS A 83 -4.85 35.42 -11.59
C LYS A 83 -3.90 34.82 -10.58
N ILE A 84 -4.26 33.68 -10.01
CA ILE A 84 -3.49 33.02 -8.95
C ILE A 84 -3.57 31.50 -9.10
N GLU A 85 -2.47 30.80 -8.85
CA GLU A 85 -2.43 29.33 -8.84
C GLU A 85 -3.39 28.78 -7.75
N GLU A 86 -4.19 27.76 -8.10
CA GLU A 86 -5.34 27.31 -7.30
C GLU A 86 -4.94 26.84 -5.90
N TRP A 87 -3.82 26.12 -5.74
CA TRP A 87 -3.36 25.65 -4.45
C TRP A 87 -2.78 26.78 -3.60
N SER A 88 -2.16 27.77 -4.23
CA SER A 88 -1.66 28.98 -3.58
C SER A 88 -2.80 29.84 -3.06
N LEU A 89 -3.88 29.97 -3.83
CA LEU A 89 -5.13 30.58 -3.39
C LEU A 89 -5.75 29.79 -2.24
N TYR A 90 -5.91 28.48 -2.41
CA TYR A 90 -6.49 27.59 -1.40
C TYR A 90 -5.73 27.66 -0.07
N ARG A 91 -4.38 27.61 -0.10
CA ARG A 91 -3.54 27.74 1.10
C ARG A 91 -3.59 29.12 1.74
N LYS A 92 -3.73 30.19 0.94
CA LYS A 92 -3.88 31.57 1.48
C LYS A 92 -5.21 31.72 2.21
N ALA A 93 -6.29 31.18 1.65
CA ALA A 93 -7.63 31.23 2.22
C ALA A 93 -7.76 30.31 3.43
N ASN A 94 -7.25 29.09 3.29
CA ASN A 94 -7.14 28.11 4.35
C ASN A 94 -5.77 28.22 5.01
N LYS A 95 -5.34 29.45 5.36
CA LYS A 95 -4.24 29.64 6.29
C LYS A 95 -4.65 29.04 7.62
N GLN A 96 -4.53 27.72 7.72
CA GLN A 96 -4.19 27.10 8.97
C GLN A 96 -2.82 27.65 9.28
N GLU A 97 -2.82 28.64 10.18
CA GLU A 97 -1.71 28.81 11.10
C GLU A 97 -1.20 27.40 11.42
N VAL A 98 -0.05 27.03 10.82
CA VAL A 98 0.58 25.70 10.94
C VAL A 98 0.93 25.40 12.42
N THR A 99 0.65 26.36 13.30
CA THR A 99 0.74 26.27 14.75
C THR A 99 -0.36 25.45 15.41
N LYS A 100 -1.44 25.03 14.71
CA LYS A 100 -2.55 24.26 15.33
C LYS A 100 -3.12 23.09 14.54
N ALA A 101 -2.41 22.56 13.55
CA ALA A 101 -2.73 21.22 13.00
C ALA A 101 -2.01 20.15 13.84
N VAL A 102 -2.34 20.07 15.13
CA VAL A 102 -1.80 19.09 16.09
C VAL A 102 -2.92 18.11 16.46
N ASP A 103 -3.48 17.39 15.48
CA ASP A 103 -4.39 16.26 15.78
C ASP A 103 -4.14 15.03 14.88
N MET A 104 -2.95 14.97 14.27
CA MET A 104 -2.33 13.72 13.83
C MET A 104 -0.82 13.89 13.99
N VAL A 105 -0.39 14.13 15.23
CA VAL A 105 1.04 14.25 15.52
C VAL A 105 1.68 12.92 15.15
N ASN A 106 2.79 12.99 14.40
CA ASN A 106 3.58 11.81 14.10
C ASN A 106 3.86 11.06 15.43
N PRO A 107 3.43 9.79 15.58
CA PRO A 107 3.54 9.09 16.85
C PRO A 107 4.99 8.96 17.32
N ALA A 108 5.96 8.86 16.41
CA ALA A 108 7.37 8.86 16.75
C ALA A 108 7.86 10.23 17.26
N ALA A 109 7.36 11.32 16.69
CA ALA A 109 7.68 12.67 17.13
C ALA A 109 7.09 12.95 18.52
N ALA A 110 5.81 12.63 18.70
CA ALA A 110 5.13 12.71 19.99
C ALA A 110 5.84 11.86 21.05
N TYR A 111 6.31 10.67 20.67
CA TYR A 111 7.04 9.81 21.58
C TYR A 111 8.40 10.38 22.00
N CYS A 112 9.17 10.93 21.04
CA CYS A 112 10.43 11.63 21.35
C CYS A 112 10.21 12.72 22.41
N GLU A 113 9.18 13.55 22.24
CA GLU A 113 8.82 14.59 23.21
C GLU A 113 8.39 13.99 24.56
N SER A 114 7.65 12.88 24.55
CA SER A 114 7.15 12.22 25.77
C SER A 114 8.25 11.62 26.66
N VAL A 115 9.42 11.33 26.08
CA VAL A 115 10.61 10.83 26.81
C VAL A 115 11.63 11.94 27.09
N ASP A 116 11.18 13.19 27.13
CA ASP A 116 11.99 14.40 27.29
C ASP A 116 13.09 14.57 26.22
N GLY A 117 12.91 13.92 25.07
CA GLY A 117 13.77 14.03 23.92
C GLY A 117 13.51 15.32 23.13
N LYS A 118 14.56 15.81 22.46
CA LYS A 118 14.48 16.96 21.56
C LYS A 118 14.52 16.47 20.12
N LEU A 119 13.42 16.67 19.39
CA LEU A 119 13.30 16.31 17.99
C LEU A 119 13.79 17.43 17.07
N ASP A 120 14.68 17.10 16.16
CA ASP A 120 15.03 17.95 15.02
C ASP A 120 14.16 17.57 13.81
N LEU A 121 13.05 18.30 13.60
CA LEU A 121 12.06 18.00 12.55
C LEU A 121 12.63 17.84 11.13
N PRO A 122 13.61 18.65 10.67
CA PRO A 122 14.22 18.50 9.35
C PRO A 122 14.99 17.19 9.16
N THR A 123 15.64 16.68 10.21
CA THR A 123 16.47 15.46 10.12
C THR A 123 15.75 14.22 10.65
N GLY A 124 14.68 14.39 11.44
CA GLY A 124 13.99 13.31 12.13
C GLY A 124 14.76 12.73 13.31
N VAL A 125 15.85 13.37 13.75
CA VAL A 125 16.70 12.89 14.84
C VAL A 125 16.14 13.34 16.19
N CYS A 126 15.90 12.37 17.07
CA CYS A 126 15.57 12.59 18.47
C CYS A 126 16.85 12.55 19.31
N THR A 127 17.11 13.61 20.09
CA THR A 127 18.21 13.64 21.08
C THR A 127 17.64 13.48 22.48
N LEU A 128 17.96 12.38 23.16
CA LEU A 128 17.50 12.06 24.51
C LEU A 128 18.28 12.85 25.59
N PRO A 129 17.74 12.96 26.83
CA PRO A 129 18.47 13.56 27.96
C PRO A 129 19.80 12.86 28.28
N SER A 130 19.93 11.59 27.93
CA SER A 130 21.18 10.82 28.04
C SER A 130 22.28 11.30 27.09
N GLY A 131 21.94 12.14 26.10
CA GLY A 131 22.82 12.54 25.00
C GLY A 131 22.82 11.57 23.81
N GLU A 132 22.06 10.47 23.88
CA GLU A 132 21.85 9.57 22.75
C GLU A 132 21.06 10.28 21.65
N ALA A 133 21.53 10.23 20.41
CA ALA A 133 20.86 10.77 19.24
C ALA A 133 20.57 9.64 18.25
N LEU A 134 19.30 9.47 17.89
CA LEU A 134 18.82 8.40 17.02
C LEU A 134 17.60 8.85 16.22
N ASP A 135 17.28 8.15 15.13
CA ASP A 135 16.07 8.43 14.35
C ASP A 135 14.80 8.23 15.20
N GLN A 136 13.83 9.14 15.06
CA GLN A 136 12.60 9.12 15.85
C GLN A 136 11.82 7.81 15.71
N TRP A 137 11.81 7.17 14.53
CA TRP A 137 11.13 5.90 14.33
C TRP A 137 11.93 4.73 14.90
N GLU A 138 13.25 4.81 14.90
CA GLU A 138 14.09 3.85 15.61
C GLU A 138 13.83 3.89 17.12
N LEU A 139 13.79 5.08 17.72
CA LEU A 139 13.39 5.27 19.11
C LEU A 139 11.99 4.69 19.38
N PHE A 140 11.01 5.10 18.57
CA PHE A 140 9.63 4.64 18.70
C PHE A 140 9.54 3.11 18.64
N LYS A 141 10.16 2.49 17.64
CA LYS A 141 10.18 1.02 17.51
C LYS A 141 10.95 0.34 18.64
N ARG A 142 12.07 0.89 19.11
CA ARG A 142 12.88 0.32 20.20
C ARG A 142 12.02 0.14 21.46
N ASP A 143 11.26 1.17 21.78
CA ASP A 143 10.56 1.24 23.07
C ASP A 143 9.13 0.66 22.97
N HIS A 144 8.52 0.67 21.78
CA HIS A 144 7.22 0.01 21.51
C HIS A 144 7.34 -1.46 21.09
N LYS A 145 8.53 -1.96 20.70
CA LYS A 145 8.74 -3.42 20.55
C LYS A 145 8.60 -4.17 21.89
N GLN A 146 8.74 -3.46 23.01
CA GLN A 146 8.58 -4.02 24.35
C GLN A 146 7.12 -4.13 24.77
N THR A 147 6.21 -3.34 24.18
CA THR A 147 4.78 -3.63 24.26
C THR A 147 4.49 -4.74 23.27
N LYS A 148 4.51 -5.99 23.76
CA LYS A 148 3.89 -7.14 23.08
C LYS A 148 2.61 -6.62 22.42
N PRO A 149 2.44 -6.75 21.08
CA PRO A 149 1.24 -6.24 20.43
C PRO A 149 0.05 -6.76 21.21
N GLN A 150 -0.79 -5.84 21.70
CA GLN A 150 -2.12 -6.23 22.14
C GLN A 150 -2.76 -6.80 20.87
N ILE A 151 -2.73 -8.13 20.78
CA ILE A 151 -3.29 -8.89 19.68
C ILE A 151 -4.70 -8.35 19.52
N GLY A 152 -4.95 -7.72 18.38
CA GLY A 152 -6.28 -7.21 18.05
C GLY A 152 -7.31 -8.32 18.22
N MET A 153 -8.58 -7.91 18.30
CA MET A 153 -9.76 -8.77 18.38
C MET A 153 -9.49 -10.14 17.74
N ALA A 154 -9.43 -11.18 18.57
CA ALA A 154 -9.01 -12.50 18.15
C ALA A 154 -9.81 -12.92 16.91
N ASN A 155 -9.14 -13.50 15.91
CA ASN A 155 -9.79 -13.92 14.68
C ASN A 155 -10.96 -14.87 15.04
N PRO A 156 -12.22 -14.50 14.74
CA PRO A 156 -13.39 -15.30 15.13
C PRO A 156 -13.31 -16.74 14.63
N ALA A 157 -12.79 -16.98 13.43
CA ALA A 157 -12.63 -18.32 12.88
C ALA A 157 -11.55 -19.13 13.63
N SER A 158 -10.48 -18.48 14.08
CA SER A 158 -9.43 -19.12 14.86
C SER A 158 -9.93 -19.53 16.24
N VAL A 159 -10.61 -18.61 16.92
CA VAL A 159 -11.26 -18.87 18.21
C VAL A 159 -12.31 -19.97 18.08
N TYR A 160 -13.06 -19.98 16.96
CA TYR A 160 -14.06 -21.02 16.72
C TYR A 160 -13.43 -22.40 16.55
N CYS A 161 -12.34 -22.52 15.77
CA CYS A 161 -11.59 -23.76 15.63
C CYS A 161 -11.16 -24.31 17.01
N GLU A 162 -10.62 -23.46 17.88
CA GLU A 162 -10.23 -23.85 19.24
C GLU A 162 -11.46 -24.24 20.09
N SER A 163 -12.59 -23.55 19.94
CA SER A 163 -13.83 -23.82 20.69
C SER A 163 -14.46 -25.18 20.39
N VAL A 164 -14.16 -25.76 19.23
CA VAL A 164 -14.62 -27.10 18.82
C VAL A 164 -13.54 -28.16 19.00
N ASP A 165 -12.57 -27.91 19.90
CA ASP A 165 -11.41 -28.75 20.18
C ASP A 165 -10.52 -29.01 18.94
N GLY A 166 -10.62 -28.13 17.95
CA GLY A 166 -9.82 -28.16 16.74
C GLY A 166 -8.40 -27.61 16.99
N LYS A 167 -7.44 -28.15 16.24
CA LYS A 167 -6.05 -27.66 16.23
C LYS A 167 -5.85 -26.78 15.00
N LEU A 168 -5.62 -25.49 15.23
CA LEU A 168 -5.38 -24.52 14.16
C LEU A 168 -3.89 -24.43 13.82
N ASP A 169 -3.58 -24.53 12.52
CA ASP A 169 -2.28 -24.15 11.98
C ASP A 169 -2.32 -22.69 11.48
N LEU A 170 -1.86 -21.75 12.31
CA LEU A 170 -1.93 -20.30 12.03
C LEU A 170 -1.31 -19.87 10.68
N PRO A 171 -0.17 -20.43 10.22
CA PRO A 171 0.41 -20.08 8.92
C PRO A 171 -0.46 -20.47 7.72
N THR A 172 -1.17 -21.60 7.80
CA THR A 172 -1.99 -22.11 6.67
C THR A 172 -3.47 -21.78 6.82
N GLY A 173 -3.93 -21.45 8.02
CA GLY A 173 -5.35 -21.23 8.33
C GLY A 173 -6.17 -22.52 8.42
N VAL A 174 -5.53 -23.69 8.42
CA VAL A 174 -6.22 -24.98 8.45
C VAL A 174 -6.54 -25.39 9.89
N CYS A 175 -7.81 -25.67 10.15
CA CYS A 175 -8.29 -26.28 11.39
C CYS A 175 -8.37 -27.80 11.24
N THR A 176 -7.74 -28.54 12.14
CA THR A 176 -7.85 -30.01 12.21
C THR A 176 -8.73 -30.40 13.40
N LEU A 177 -9.90 -30.97 13.13
CA LEU A 177 -10.87 -31.39 14.15
C LEU A 177 -10.45 -32.71 14.84
N PRO A 178 -10.99 -33.04 16.02
CA PRO A 178 -10.76 -34.33 16.69
C PRO A 178 -11.16 -35.54 15.84
N SER A 179 -12.08 -35.37 14.90
CA SER A 179 -12.47 -36.39 13.91
C SER A 179 -11.36 -36.72 12.90
N GLY A 180 -10.30 -35.91 12.83
CA GLY A 180 -9.26 -35.97 11.80
C GLY A 180 -9.60 -35.19 10.53
N GLU A 181 -10.78 -34.56 10.45
CA GLU A 181 -11.14 -33.66 9.35
C GLU A 181 -10.27 -32.39 9.39
N ALA A 182 -9.67 -32.02 8.26
CA ALA A 182 -8.89 -30.80 8.11
C ALA A 182 -9.54 -29.89 7.06
N LEU A 183 -9.83 -28.64 7.42
CA LEU A 183 -10.51 -27.66 6.57
C LEU A 183 -10.10 -26.23 6.93
N ASP A 184 -10.34 -25.28 6.03
CA ASP A 184 -10.08 -23.86 6.30
C ASP A 184 -10.92 -23.36 7.49
N GLN A 185 -10.32 -22.55 8.36
CA GLN A 185 -10.97 -22.05 9.58
C GLN A 185 -12.24 -21.22 9.29
N TRP A 186 -12.30 -20.48 8.19
CA TRP A 186 -13.50 -19.72 7.81
C TRP A 186 -14.57 -20.61 7.20
N GLU A 187 -14.18 -21.66 6.47
CA GLU A 187 -15.12 -22.68 6.00
C GLU A 187 -15.81 -23.40 7.16
N LEU A 188 -15.05 -23.80 8.18
CA LEU A 188 -15.58 -24.39 9.41
C LEU A 188 -16.60 -23.47 10.08
N LEU A 189 -16.23 -22.22 10.34
CA LEU A 189 -17.10 -21.23 10.98
C LEU A 189 -18.41 -21.03 10.21
N LYS A 190 -18.32 -20.84 8.89
CA LYS A 190 -19.50 -20.65 8.03
C LYS A 190 -20.38 -21.89 7.97
N ARG A 191 -19.79 -23.09 7.87
CA ARG A 191 -20.52 -24.37 7.81
C ARG A 191 -21.41 -24.53 9.04
N ASP A 192 -20.85 -24.28 10.22
CA ASP A 192 -21.52 -24.60 11.47
C ASP A 192 -22.49 -23.48 11.89
N HIS A 193 -22.18 -22.21 11.59
CA HIS A 193 -23.15 -21.11 11.75
C HIS A 193 -24.35 -21.24 10.81
N LYS A 194 -24.14 -21.65 9.55
CA LYS A 194 -25.24 -21.90 8.60
C LYS A 194 -26.12 -23.09 9.01
N ARG A 195 -25.54 -24.10 9.66
CA ARG A 195 -26.28 -25.26 10.20
C ARG A 195 -27.17 -24.86 11.39
N VAL A 196 -26.76 -23.88 12.19
CA VAL A 196 -27.57 -23.36 13.30
C VAL A 196 -28.80 -22.61 12.78
N GLU A 197 -28.63 -21.74 11.78
CA GLU A 197 -29.75 -21.04 11.14
C GLU A 197 -30.76 -22.03 10.54
N SER A 198 -30.29 -23.07 9.85
CA SER A 198 -31.18 -24.07 9.22
C SER A 198 -31.82 -25.07 10.18
N SER A 199 -31.30 -25.24 11.41
CA SER A 199 -31.91 -26.15 12.40
C SER A 199 -32.95 -25.47 13.30
N SER A 200 -33.04 -24.13 13.27
CA SER A 200 -34.03 -23.36 14.02
C SER A 200 -35.47 -23.43 13.47
N ASP A 201 -35.69 -24.08 12.32
CA ASP A 201 -37.00 -24.18 11.65
C ASP A 201 -37.70 -25.55 11.80
N VAL A 202 -37.17 -26.45 12.66
CA VAL A 202 -37.76 -27.79 12.90
C VAL A 202 -38.26 -27.91 14.34
N THR A 203 -39.16 -27.03 14.77
CA THR A 203 -40.07 -27.30 15.90
C THR A 203 -41.43 -26.63 15.66
N LYS A 204 -42.19 -27.14 14.69
CA LYS A 204 -43.65 -26.96 14.68
C LYS A 204 -44.30 -28.18 15.35
N PRO A 205 -44.95 -28.04 16.52
CA PRO A 205 -45.66 -29.15 17.14
C PRO A 205 -46.89 -29.49 16.29
N THR A 206 -46.97 -30.73 15.84
CA THR A 206 -48.20 -31.29 15.26
C THR A 206 -49.23 -31.44 16.38
N SER A 207 -50.37 -30.74 16.25
CA SER A 207 -51.62 -31.01 16.98
C SER A 207 -52.27 -32.30 16.51
#